data_AF-A0A956JYJ5-F1
#
_entry.id   AF-A0A956JYJ5-F1
#
_cell.length_a   1.000
_cell.length_b   1.000
_cell.length_c   1.000
_cell.angle_alpha   90.00
_cell.angle_beta   90.00
_cell.angle_gamma   90.00
#
_symmetry.space_group_name_H-M   'P 1'
#
loop_
_entity.id
_entity.type
_entity.pdbx_description
1 polymer ?
#
loop_
_entity_poly.entity_id
_entity_poly.type
_entity_poly.pdbx_seq_one_letter_code
_entity_poly.pdbx_strand_id
1 'polypeptide(L)'
;DDDGGGGAAAEADGPSVRIAAILRALRGDDGHARDRALRDFAHLVRRKVLTDAEGLAFVRAIPELPALPDEDRDLQREAFHTLDPEIRFVYLPAFDDIAAALRDDGRLALMELLGTTDHEKMATAFVAMLDRFPALAPSGTLAWLTEHPQQGPVLVPALLQRLDRPALQYPILALTLAYLEHDAITVDVLTDAFPAVAEVFDAQVARAAAARGDRDGAWLFTGDYPATRDLVIVSCKLLAWLPDGLVDGRLRQAVALHDPLLATWGIAVRRQLGHRPDAAAVARAALSLDARSNLYASLGGDDDGGRDDRALMPAATRTQEALAASLLARYVAYRTDAGRLPDAIEPLARVEVDVGPPDGVLDTFVFRFRFADGPWLGGAAGPFLRSAEPTVQDFGGTFSDLEPVGARTAAEIGATADLAERWRAYRADDDNDDGDGDGDGDGDAGAADDAP
;
A
#
# COMPACT_ATOMS: atom_id res chain seq x y z
N ASP A 1 33.94 58.89 19.86
CA ASP A 1 35.25 58.25 20.04
C ASP A 1 35.15 57.12 21.04
N ASP A 2 34.69 55.95 20.57
CA ASP A 2 35.38 54.69 20.83
C ASP A 2 34.86 53.65 19.81
N ASP A 3 35.74 53.29 18.89
CA ASP A 3 35.51 52.40 17.75
C ASP A 3 35.46 50.94 18.23
N GLY A 4 34.25 50.40 18.39
CA GLY A 4 34.02 48.97 18.59
C GLY A 4 33.89 48.24 17.25
N GLY A 5 35.02 48.02 16.58
CA GLY A 5 35.09 47.29 15.31
C GLY A 5 34.61 45.84 15.43
N GLY A 6 33.35 45.61 15.05
CA GLY A 6 32.79 44.29 14.77
C GLY A 6 33.38 43.74 13.48
N GLY A 7 34.51 43.05 13.59
CA GLY A 7 35.10 42.29 12.49
C GLY A 7 34.15 41.19 12.04
N ALA A 8 33.47 41.42 10.92
CA ALA A 8 32.88 40.36 10.12
C ALA A 8 34.02 39.44 9.67
N ALA A 9 34.20 38.32 10.38
CA ALA A 9 35.01 37.22 9.90
C ALA A 9 34.38 36.74 8.60
N ALA A 10 35.04 37.04 7.48
CA ALA A 10 34.70 36.49 6.18
C ALA A 10 34.69 34.96 6.30
N GLU A 11 33.50 34.37 6.21
CA GLU A 11 33.31 32.93 6.10
C GLU A 11 34.20 32.43 4.96
N ALA A 12 35.12 31.51 5.28
CA ALA A 12 35.90 30.83 4.27
C ALA A 12 34.93 29.95 3.47
N ASP A 13 34.51 30.44 2.31
CA ASP A 13 33.45 29.94 1.42
C ASP A 13 33.75 28.58 0.75
N GLY A 14 34.66 27.79 1.33
CA GLY A 14 35.11 26.50 0.81
C GLY A 14 34.59 25.30 1.61
N PRO A 15 34.39 24.13 0.98
CA PRO A 15 34.08 22.91 1.70
C PRO A 15 35.20 22.60 2.70
N SER A 16 34.82 22.12 3.89
CA SER A 16 35.80 21.66 4.86
C SER A 16 36.72 20.59 4.26
N VAL A 17 37.96 20.49 4.75
CA VAL A 17 38.96 19.54 4.25
C VAL A 17 38.42 18.11 4.22
N ARG A 18 37.58 17.73 5.20
CA ARG A 18 36.96 16.40 5.27
C ARG A 18 35.91 16.18 4.17
N ILE A 19 35.01 17.14 3.92
CA ILE A 19 34.00 17.01 2.86
C ILE A 19 34.67 17.04 1.48
N ALA A 20 35.67 17.90 1.29
CA ALA A 20 36.44 17.93 0.05
C ALA A 20 37.12 16.59 -0.24
N ALA A 21 37.61 15.87 0.77
CA ALA A 21 38.18 14.54 0.63
C ALA A 21 37.13 13.49 0.25
N ILE A 22 35.96 13.49 0.90
CA ILE A 22 34.82 12.62 0.57
C ILE A 22 34.38 12.85 -0.88
N LEU A 23 34.12 14.09 -1.27
CA LEU A 23 33.67 14.43 -2.62
C LEU A 23 34.70 14.06 -3.70
N ARG A 24 36.00 14.20 -3.40
CA ARG A 24 37.06 13.75 -4.31
C ARG A 24 37.03 12.22 -4.50
N ALA A 25 36.83 11.47 -3.42
CA ALA A 25 36.74 10.01 -3.50
C ALA A 25 35.48 9.56 -4.24
N LEU A 26 34.33 10.22 -4.03
CA LEU A 26 33.07 9.92 -4.73
C LEU A 26 33.14 10.14 -6.25
N ARG A 27 33.94 11.12 -6.70
CA ARG A 27 34.16 11.41 -8.13
C ARG A 27 35.27 10.55 -8.77
N GLY A 28 35.98 9.74 -7.98
CA GLY A 28 37.07 8.90 -8.48
C GLY A 28 36.59 7.58 -9.08
N ASP A 29 37.49 6.90 -9.80
CA ASP A 29 37.15 5.66 -10.51
C ASP A 29 37.09 4.42 -9.58
N ASP A 30 37.74 4.47 -8.41
CA ASP A 30 37.81 3.34 -7.46
C ASP A 30 36.49 3.15 -6.71
N GLY A 31 35.79 2.05 -7.01
CA GLY A 31 34.52 1.67 -6.37
C GLY A 31 34.64 1.50 -4.85
N HIS A 32 35.72 0.91 -4.35
CA HIS A 32 35.91 0.75 -2.90
C HIS A 32 36.16 2.09 -2.20
N ALA A 33 36.82 3.03 -2.87
CA ALA A 33 36.99 4.39 -2.36
C ALA A 33 35.64 5.12 -2.30
N ARG A 34 34.78 4.96 -3.31
CA ARG A 34 33.42 5.52 -3.32
C ARG A 34 32.55 4.96 -2.18
N ASP A 35 32.54 3.65 -1.99
CA ASP A 35 31.79 2.99 -0.90
C ASP A 35 32.24 3.44 0.49
N ARG A 36 33.56 3.60 0.66
CA ARG A 36 34.11 4.12 1.91
C ARG A 36 33.69 5.56 2.12
N ALA A 37 33.76 6.40 1.08
CA ALA A 37 33.39 7.81 1.17
C ALA A 37 31.90 8.00 1.52
N LEU A 38 30.98 7.22 0.94
CA LEU A 38 29.57 7.23 1.31
C LEU A 38 29.36 6.79 2.78
N ARG A 39 30.05 5.73 3.22
CA ARG A 39 29.98 5.28 4.62
C ARG A 39 30.53 6.31 5.60
N ASP A 40 31.64 6.95 5.25
CA ASP A 40 32.27 8.00 6.05
C ASP A 40 31.31 9.20 6.14
N PHE A 41 30.69 9.61 5.04
CA PHE A 41 29.68 10.67 5.05
C PHE A 41 28.45 10.29 5.89
N ALA A 42 27.88 9.10 5.69
CA ALA A 42 26.76 8.59 6.49
C ALA A 42 27.09 8.49 7.99
N HIS A 43 28.37 8.27 8.35
CA HIS A 43 28.82 8.31 9.74
C HIS A 43 28.81 9.74 10.31
N LEU A 44 29.18 10.76 9.51
CA LEU A 44 29.09 12.16 9.92
C LEU A 44 27.63 12.60 10.15
N VAL A 45 26.73 12.18 9.26
CA VAL A 45 25.28 12.42 9.37
C VAL A 45 24.74 11.77 10.65
N ARG A 46 24.91 10.45 10.83
CA ARG A 46 24.41 9.72 12.01
C ARG A 46 24.95 10.23 13.34
N ARG A 47 26.17 10.77 13.37
CA ARG A 47 26.75 11.35 14.59
C ARG A 47 26.34 12.80 14.85
N LYS A 48 25.54 13.39 13.95
CA LYS A 48 25.10 14.80 14.02
C LYS A 48 26.27 15.79 14.08
N VAL A 49 27.41 15.45 13.46
CA VAL A 49 28.63 16.28 13.47
C VAL A 49 28.85 17.05 12.16
N LEU A 50 27.91 16.95 11.23
CA LEU A 50 27.91 17.70 9.97
C LEU A 50 27.44 19.14 10.22
N THR A 51 28.19 20.12 9.73
CA THR A 51 27.74 21.53 9.74
C THR A 51 26.82 21.82 8.54
N ASP A 52 26.04 22.89 8.60
CA ASP A 52 25.15 23.26 7.48
C ASP A 52 25.93 23.55 6.19
N ALA A 53 27.06 24.25 6.29
CA ALA A 53 27.92 24.53 5.15
C ALA A 53 28.48 23.25 4.50
N GLU A 54 28.83 22.26 5.31
CA GLU A 54 29.33 20.97 4.83
C GLU A 54 28.25 20.13 4.17
N GLY A 55 27.04 20.10 4.74
CA GLY A 55 25.90 19.44 4.12
C GLY A 55 25.49 20.11 2.81
N LEU A 56 25.45 21.44 2.77
CA LEU A 56 25.20 22.20 1.54
C LEU A 56 26.25 21.93 0.47
N ALA A 57 27.53 21.89 0.84
CA ALA A 57 28.61 21.57 -0.09
C ALA A 57 28.47 20.15 -0.66
N PHE A 58 28.04 19.19 0.17
CA PHE A 58 27.76 17.84 -0.29
C PHE A 58 26.57 17.79 -1.25
N VAL A 59 25.42 18.38 -0.88
CA VAL A 59 24.20 18.44 -1.69
C VAL A 59 24.48 19.06 -3.06
N ARG A 60 25.17 20.21 -3.11
CA ARG A 60 25.51 20.90 -4.36
C ARG A 60 26.43 20.09 -5.28
N ALA A 61 27.19 19.15 -4.74
CA ALA A 61 28.10 18.30 -5.51
C ALA A 61 27.43 17.04 -6.07
N ILE A 62 26.21 16.68 -5.63
CA ILE A 62 25.52 15.46 -6.07
C ILE A 62 25.36 15.39 -7.60
N PRO A 63 24.95 16.45 -8.32
CA PRO A 63 24.82 16.40 -9.79
C PRO A 63 26.12 16.02 -10.51
N GLU A 64 27.27 16.29 -9.91
CA GLU A 64 28.59 16.03 -10.50
C GLU A 64 29.09 14.60 -10.27
N LEU A 65 28.35 13.78 -9.51
CA LEU A 65 28.72 12.39 -9.26
C LEU A 65 28.62 11.56 -10.56
N PRO A 66 29.64 10.74 -10.87
CA PRO A 66 29.70 10.03 -12.14
C PRO A 66 28.56 9.01 -12.27
N ALA A 67 28.14 8.77 -13.51
CA ALA A 67 27.35 7.58 -13.84
C ALA A 67 28.28 6.37 -13.88
N LEU A 68 27.84 5.23 -13.37
CA LEU A 68 28.63 4.01 -13.33
C LEU A 68 28.33 3.14 -14.56
N PRO A 69 29.34 2.56 -15.24
CA PRO A 69 29.12 1.88 -16.52
C PRO A 69 28.30 0.59 -16.46
N ASP A 70 28.36 -0.15 -15.35
CA ASP A 70 27.94 -1.56 -15.28
C ASP A 70 27.23 -1.95 -13.97
N GLU A 71 26.62 -1.00 -13.27
CA GLU A 71 25.94 -1.28 -12.00
C GLU A 71 24.50 -0.77 -12.05
N ASP A 72 23.55 -1.55 -11.51
CA ASP A 72 22.18 -1.12 -11.14
C ASP A 72 22.19 -0.06 -10.01
N ARG A 73 23.28 0.70 -9.92
CA ARG A 73 23.69 1.53 -8.81
C ARG A 73 23.90 2.95 -9.30
N ASP A 74 23.09 3.86 -8.79
CA ASP A 74 23.24 5.29 -9.06
C ASP A 74 23.80 6.02 -7.82
N LEU A 75 24.96 6.65 -7.96
CA LEU A 75 25.62 7.36 -6.87
C LEU A 75 24.85 8.59 -6.39
N GLN A 76 24.05 9.25 -7.25
CA GLN A 76 23.21 10.36 -6.81
C GLN A 76 22.11 9.85 -5.89
N ARG A 77 21.47 8.74 -6.25
CA ARG A 77 20.48 8.08 -5.39
C ARG A 77 21.06 7.70 -4.03
N GLU A 78 22.22 7.04 -4.00
CA GLU A 78 22.86 6.67 -2.73
C GLU A 78 23.26 7.89 -1.90
N ALA A 79 23.77 8.94 -2.54
CA ALA A 79 24.11 10.17 -1.84
C ALA A 79 22.89 10.77 -1.12
N PHE A 80 21.71 10.78 -1.73
CA PHE A 80 20.48 11.23 -1.05
C PHE A 80 20.07 10.32 0.10
N HIS A 81 20.11 8.98 -0.06
CA HIS A 81 19.81 8.06 1.05
C HIS A 81 20.76 8.24 2.24
N THR A 82 22.00 8.68 2.03
CA THR A 82 22.90 9.00 3.16
C THR A 82 22.53 10.25 3.94
N LEU A 83 21.71 11.16 3.37
CA LEU A 83 21.24 12.40 4.03
C LEU A 83 19.99 12.19 4.89
N ASP A 84 19.22 11.13 4.63
CA ASP A 84 17.88 10.87 5.20
C ASP A 84 17.78 11.03 6.74
N PRO A 85 18.70 10.50 7.56
CA PRO A 85 18.55 10.58 9.02
C PRO A 85 18.62 12.00 9.63
N GLU A 86 19.12 13.00 8.91
CA GLU A 86 19.32 14.36 9.43
C GLU A 86 19.11 15.43 8.34
N ILE A 87 18.10 15.26 7.49
CA ILE A 87 17.80 16.29 6.49
C ILE A 87 17.49 17.62 7.19
N ARG A 88 18.07 18.72 6.68
CA ARG A 88 17.92 20.06 7.25
C ARG A 88 17.20 20.98 6.28
N PHE A 89 16.34 21.86 6.80
CA PHE A 89 15.60 22.83 5.97
C PHE A 89 16.51 23.79 5.22
N VAL A 90 17.73 24.03 5.71
CA VAL A 90 18.73 24.85 5.02
C VAL A 90 19.12 24.27 3.66
N TYR A 91 18.89 22.96 3.41
CA TYR A 91 19.18 22.32 2.13
C TYR A 91 18.10 22.53 1.08
N LEU A 92 16.87 22.94 1.45
CA LEU A 92 15.75 23.09 0.52
C LEU A 92 16.07 23.98 -0.71
N PRO A 93 16.65 25.18 -0.55
CA PRO A 93 17.04 25.99 -1.71
C PRO A 93 18.06 25.28 -2.61
N ALA A 94 19.03 24.58 -2.01
CA ALA A 94 20.03 23.84 -2.77
C ALA A 94 19.42 22.66 -3.54
N PHE A 95 18.40 21.98 -2.98
CA PHE A 95 17.67 20.95 -3.71
C PHE A 95 16.98 21.51 -4.96
N ASP A 96 16.34 22.68 -4.85
CA ASP A 96 15.70 23.34 -5.98
C ASP A 96 16.72 23.75 -7.06
N ASP A 97 17.88 24.27 -6.65
CA ASP A 97 18.98 24.65 -7.55
C ASP A 97 19.49 23.45 -8.36
N ILE A 98 19.67 22.29 -7.72
CA ILE A 98 20.29 21.13 -8.35
C ILE A 98 19.32 20.23 -9.11
N ALA A 99 18.01 20.32 -8.86
CA ALA A 99 17.04 19.31 -9.30
C ALA A 99 17.09 19.02 -10.82
N ALA A 100 17.26 20.06 -11.63
CA ALA A 100 17.31 19.93 -13.09
C ALA A 100 18.58 19.20 -13.58
N ALA A 101 19.69 19.29 -12.83
CA ALA A 101 20.97 18.68 -13.19
C ALA A 101 21.09 17.22 -12.74
N LEU A 102 20.19 16.74 -11.88
CA LEU A 102 20.14 15.34 -11.45
C LEU A 102 19.69 14.43 -12.60
N ARG A 103 20.12 13.17 -12.56
CA ARG A 103 19.56 12.07 -13.37
C ARG A 103 18.24 11.62 -12.78
N ASP A 104 17.49 10.81 -13.52
CA ASP A 104 16.14 10.37 -13.10
C ASP A 104 16.17 9.64 -11.75
N ASP A 105 17.12 8.72 -11.53
CA ASP A 105 17.28 8.05 -10.23
C ASP A 105 17.62 9.01 -9.09
N GLY A 106 18.46 10.02 -9.36
CA GLY A 106 18.78 11.08 -8.39
C GLY A 106 17.56 11.94 -8.07
N ARG A 107 16.71 12.26 -9.07
CA ARG A 107 15.46 13.01 -8.87
C ARG A 107 14.44 12.20 -8.06
N LEU A 108 14.30 10.91 -8.36
CA LEU A 108 13.43 10.00 -7.61
C LEU A 108 13.89 9.87 -6.15
N ALA A 109 15.19 9.73 -5.91
CA ALA A 109 15.74 9.68 -4.56
C ALA A 109 15.56 11.01 -3.79
N LEU A 110 15.69 12.16 -4.47
CA LEU A 110 15.37 13.45 -3.88
C LEU A 110 13.87 13.58 -3.56
N MET A 111 12.99 13.12 -4.46
CA MET A 111 11.55 13.08 -4.20
C MET A 111 11.21 12.17 -3.02
N GLU A 112 11.85 11.01 -2.92
CA GLU A 112 11.70 10.10 -1.79
C GLU A 112 12.09 10.79 -0.49
N LEU A 113 13.31 11.32 -0.41
CA LEU A 113 13.81 12.07 0.74
C LEU A 113 12.86 13.21 1.16
N LEU A 114 12.33 13.98 0.21
CA LEU A 114 11.40 15.07 0.50
C LEU A 114 10.01 14.58 0.94
N GLY A 115 9.51 13.49 0.34
CA GLY A 115 8.18 12.97 0.61
C GLY A 115 8.10 12.20 1.93
N THR A 116 9.15 11.45 2.28
CA THR A 116 9.19 10.62 3.50
C THR A 116 9.58 11.42 4.75
N THR A 117 10.08 12.64 4.61
CA THR A 117 10.36 13.52 5.75
C THR A 117 9.06 14.14 6.29
N ASP A 118 8.73 13.87 7.56
CA ASP A 118 7.55 14.38 8.25
C ASP A 118 7.61 15.90 8.54
N HIS A 119 7.51 16.72 7.49
CA HIS A 119 7.49 18.17 7.64
C HIS A 119 6.80 18.86 6.45
N GLU A 120 5.91 19.81 6.73
CA GLU A 120 5.09 20.54 5.75
C GLU A 120 5.90 21.14 4.59
N LYS A 121 7.04 21.78 4.88
CA LYS A 121 7.91 22.36 3.84
C LYS A 121 8.53 21.31 2.93
N MET A 122 8.83 20.11 3.43
CA MET A 122 9.39 19.02 2.64
C MET A 122 8.30 18.40 1.77
N ALA A 123 7.10 18.18 2.33
CA ALA A 123 5.90 17.79 1.60
C ALA A 123 5.59 18.77 0.44
N THR A 124 5.66 20.08 0.70
CA THR A 124 5.46 21.11 -0.33
C THR A 124 6.52 21.04 -1.43
N ALA A 125 7.79 20.84 -1.06
CA ALA A 125 8.88 20.68 -2.02
C ALA A 125 8.76 19.39 -2.86
N PHE A 126 8.31 18.29 -2.25
CA PHE A 126 8.00 17.04 -2.95
C PHE A 126 6.91 17.27 -4.02
N VAL A 127 5.83 17.95 -3.65
CA VAL A 127 4.75 18.32 -4.58
C VAL A 127 5.27 19.21 -5.73
N ALA A 128 6.12 20.18 -5.43
CA ALA A 128 6.73 21.04 -6.46
C ALA A 128 7.65 20.25 -7.42
N MET A 129 8.38 19.25 -6.90
CA MET A 129 9.19 18.34 -7.70
C MET A 129 8.33 17.53 -8.68
N LEU A 130 7.15 17.06 -8.26
CA LEU A 130 6.21 16.36 -9.15
C LEU A 130 5.80 17.23 -10.33
N ASP A 131 5.57 18.54 -10.12
CA ASP A 131 5.23 19.45 -11.23
C ASP A 131 6.39 19.74 -12.15
N ARG A 132 7.58 19.87 -11.58
CA ARG A 132 8.79 20.15 -12.35
C ARG A 132 9.20 18.98 -13.24
N PHE A 133 8.92 17.75 -12.81
CA PHE A 133 9.30 16.53 -13.52
C PHE A 133 8.10 15.60 -13.76
N PRO A 134 7.14 16.00 -14.63
CA PRO A 134 5.87 15.29 -14.80
C PRO A 134 6.01 13.88 -15.44
N ALA A 135 7.17 13.58 -16.04
CA ALA A 135 7.46 12.26 -16.58
C ALA A 135 7.87 11.24 -15.50
N LEU A 136 8.21 11.69 -14.30
CA LEU A 136 8.60 10.83 -13.19
C LEU A 136 7.37 10.41 -12.38
N ALA A 137 7.34 9.13 -11.99
CA ALA A 137 6.33 8.58 -11.09
C ALA A 137 7.05 7.99 -9.86
N PRO A 138 7.06 8.68 -8.71
CA PRO A 138 7.74 8.22 -7.50
C PRO A 138 6.88 7.18 -6.77
N SER A 139 6.60 6.04 -7.43
CA SER A 139 5.71 5.00 -6.91
C SER A 139 6.17 4.45 -5.56
N GLY A 140 7.48 4.35 -5.33
CA GLY A 140 8.04 3.94 -4.03
C GLY A 140 7.72 4.92 -2.90
N THR A 141 7.89 6.23 -3.15
CA THR A 141 7.55 7.28 -2.17
C THR A 141 6.05 7.32 -1.87
N LEU A 142 5.20 7.21 -2.90
CA LEU A 142 3.75 7.19 -2.72
C LEU A 142 3.26 5.93 -1.99
N ALA A 143 3.89 4.77 -2.26
CA ALA A 143 3.62 3.54 -1.52
C ALA A 143 4.01 3.68 -0.04
N TRP A 144 5.21 4.20 0.25
CA TRP A 144 5.65 4.46 1.62
C TRP A 144 4.69 5.40 2.35
N LEU A 145 4.25 6.48 1.69
CA LEU A 145 3.30 7.44 2.26
C LEU A 145 1.92 6.83 2.49
N THR A 146 1.52 5.84 1.70
CA THR A 146 0.26 5.09 1.90
C THR A 146 0.32 4.28 3.20
N GLU A 147 1.47 3.69 3.51
CA GLU A 147 1.71 2.91 4.74
C GLU A 147 1.99 3.80 5.96
N HIS A 148 2.50 5.02 5.75
CA HIS A 148 2.87 5.96 6.81
C HIS A 148 2.22 7.33 6.55
N PRO A 149 0.90 7.49 6.82
CA PRO A 149 0.21 8.74 6.57
C PRO A 149 0.82 9.90 7.38
N GLN A 150 1.26 10.95 6.68
CA GLN A 150 1.85 12.14 7.30
C GLN A 150 1.57 13.37 6.44
N GLN A 151 1.52 14.56 7.04
CA GLN A 151 1.32 15.82 6.30
C GLN A 151 0.06 15.83 5.39
N GLY A 152 -0.99 15.09 5.76
CA GLY A 152 -2.21 14.89 4.98
C GLY A 152 -2.87 16.16 4.45
N PRO A 153 -3.08 17.20 5.28
CA PRO A 153 -3.69 18.47 4.85
C PRO A 153 -2.92 19.21 3.75
N VAL A 154 -1.63 18.90 3.55
CA VAL A 154 -0.77 19.54 2.55
C VAL A 154 -0.60 18.63 1.34
N LEU A 155 -0.28 17.35 1.57
CA LEU A 155 0.01 16.39 0.51
C LEU A 155 -1.24 16.02 -0.29
N VAL A 156 -2.32 15.61 0.38
CA VAL A 156 -3.44 14.97 -0.32
C VAL A 156 -4.19 15.94 -1.24
N PRO A 157 -4.59 17.16 -0.80
CA PRO A 157 -5.24 18.11 -1.70
C PRO A 157 -4.37 18.44 -2.92
N ALA A 158 -3.06 18.58 -2.72
CA ALA A 158 -2.14 18.82 -3.82
C ALA A 158 -2.08 17.61 -4.75
N LEU A 159 -1.86 16.40 -4.24
CA LEU A 159 -1.79 15.19 -5.06
C LEU A 159 -3.07 14.98 -5.88
N LEU A 160 -4.26 15.21 -5.31
CA LEU A 160 -5.53 15.09 -6.02
C LEU A 160 -5.66 16.04 -7.23
N GLN A 161 -4.98 17.19 -7.23
CA GLN A 161 -4.92 18.09 -8.40
C GLN A 161 -4.14 17.50 -9.59
N ARG A 162 -3.45 16.36 -9.41
CA ARG A 162 -2.61 15.70 -10.41
C ARG A 162 -3.21 14.40 -10.94
N LEU A 163 -4.51 14.18 -10.71
CA LEU A 163 -5.26 13.04 -11.26
C LEU A 163 -5.38 13.08 -12.80
N ASP A 164 -5.04 14.20 -13.44
CA ASP A 164 -4.88 14.32 -14.89
C ASP A 164 -3.70 13.48 -15.43
N ARG A 165 -2.79 13.02 -14.57
CA ARG A 165 -1.63 12.20 -14.93
C ARG A 165 -1.93 10.70 -14.75
N PRO A 166 -2.11 9.92 -15.84
CA PRO A 166 -2.58 8.53 -15.72
C PRO A 166 -1.69 7.63 -14.86
N ALA A 167 -0.37 7.82 -14.91
CA ALA A 167 0.59 7.02 -14.12
C ALA A 167 0.48 7.27 -12.61
N LEU A 168 -0.11 8.40 -12.18
CA LEU A 168 -0.27 8.75 -10.78
C LEU A 168 -1.68 8.48 -10.24
N GLN A 169 -2.67 8.22 -11.10
CA GLN A 169 -4.07 8.06 -10.66
C GLN A 169 -4.22 7.00 -9.56
N TYR A 170 -3.71 5.79 -9.79
CA TYR A 170 -3.84 4.70 -8.82
C TYR A 170 -3.15 5.03 -7.48
N PRO A 171 -1.84 5.37 -7.46
CA PRO A 171 -1.18 5.64 -6.19
C PRO A 171 -1.75 6.86 -5.47
N ILE A 172 -2.21 7.91 -6.16
CA ILE A 172 -2.86 9.06 -5.51
C ILE A 172 -4.18 8.64 -4.85
N LEU A 173 -5.03 7.88 -5.55
CA LEU A 173 -6.32 7.45 -4.99
C LEU A 173 -6.15 6.45 -3.85
N ALA A 174 -5.20 5.52 -3.97
CA ALA A 174 -4.86 4.57 -2.91
C ALA A 174 -4.33 5.29 -1.65
N LEU A 175 -3.41 6.24 -1.83
CA LEU A 175 -2.91 7.09 -0.76
C LEU A 175 -4.05 7.89 -0.11
N THR A 176 -4.91 8.52 -0.90
CA THR A 176 -6.06 9.29 -0.39
C THR A 176 -6.98 8.41 0.46
N LEU A 177 -7.23 7.17 0.03
CA LEU A 177 -8.07 6.23 0.78
C LEU A 177 -7.43 5.88 2.13
N ALA A 178 -6.14 5.54 2.14
CA ALA A 178 -5.42 5.24 3.38
C ALA A 178 -5.44 6.45 4.34
N TYR A 179 -5.26 7.67 3.84
CA TYR A 179 -5.30 8.87 4.69
C TYR A 179 -6.68 9.13 5.30
N LEU A 180 -7.76 8.77 4.62
CA LEU A 180 -9.11 8.82 5.20
C LEU A 180 -9.29 7.72 6.25
N GLU A 181 -8.84 6.50 5.96
CA GLU A 181 -8.93 5.35 6.88
C GLU A 181 -8.12 5.56 8.16
N HIS A 182 -7.05 6.36 8.11
CA HIS A 182 -6.21 6.74 9.26
C HIS A 182 -6.56 8.10 9.88
N ASP A 183 -7.69 8.73 9.51
CA ASP A 183 -8.09 10.07 9.97
C ASP A 183 -7.03 11.18 9.75
N ALA A 184 -6.08 10.96 8.83
CA ALA A 184 -5.01 11.90 8.49
C ALA A 184 -5.50 13.05 7.59
N ILE A 185 -6.67 12.90 6.99
CA ILE A 185 -7.44 13.96 6.32
C ILE A 185 -8.93 13.82 6.63
N THR A 186 -9.68 14.90 6.45
CA THR A 186 -11.13 14.87 6.56
C THR A 186 -11.81 14.61 5.20
N VAL A 187 -13.08 14.21 5.26
CA VAL A 187 -13.95 14.08 4.09
C VAL A 187 -14.07 15.37 3.25
N ASP A 188 -13.87 16.55 3.85
CA ASP A 188 -13.96 17.83 3.14
C ASP A 188 -12.89 17.92 2.04
N VAL A 189 -11.68 17.41 2.30
CA VAL A 189 -10.59 17.35 1.30
C VAL A 189 -11.03 16.55 0.08
N LEU A 190 -11.66 15.38 0.30
CA LEU A 190 -12.17 14.55 -0.78
C LEU A 190 -13.37 15.20 -1.49
N THR A 191 -14.23 15.88 -0.74
CA THR A 191 -15.42 16.57 -1.28
C THR A 191 -15.02 17.65 -2.27
N ASP A 192 -14.01 18.47 -1.95
CA ASP A 192 -13.50 19.52 -2.83
C ASP A 192 -12.87 18.94 -4.12
N ALA A 193 -12.21 17.79 -4.01
CA ALA A 193 -11.60 17.08 -5.13
C ALA A 193 -12.56 16.15 -5.89
N PHE A 194 -13.81 16.02 -5.44
CA PHE A 194 -14.75 15.04 -5.99
C PHE A 194 -14.91 15.10 -7.51
N PRO A 195 -14.99 16.28 -8.18
CA PRO A 195 -15.12 16.31 -9.64
C PRO A 195 -14.00 15.56 -10.38
N ALA A 196 -12.75 15.68 -9.92
CA ALA A 196 -11.61 14.98 -10.52
C ALA A 196 -11.65 13.47 -10.23
N VAL A 197 -11.99 13.08 -8.99
CA VAL A 197 -12.16 11.65 -8.63
C VAL A 197 -13.28 11.02 -9.45
N ALA A 198 -14.40 11.72 -9.62
CA ALA A 198 -15.55 11.30 -10.40
C ALA A 198 -15.22 11.16 -11.89
N GLU A 199 -14.43 12.07 -12.46
CA GLU A 199 -13.97 12.00 -13.85
C GLU A 199 -13.11 10.76 -14.08
N VAL A 200 -12.15 10.48 -13.18
CA VAL A 200 -11.34 9.25 -13.23
C VAL A 200 -12.24 8.03 -13.15
N PHE A 201 -13.16 7.97 -12.19
CA PHE A 201 -14.09 6.86 -12.05
C PHE A 201 -14.91 6.64 -13.33
N ASP A 202 -15.55 7.69 -13.85
CA ASP A 202 -16.43 7.60 -15.03
C ASP A 202 -15.65 7.12 -16.26
N ALA A 203 -14.43 7.63 -16.46
CA ALA A 203 -13.53 7.22 -17.53
C ALA A 203 -13.13 5.74 -17.42
N GLN A 204 -12.76 5.28 -16.23
CA GLN A 204 -12.34 3.89 -16.03
C GLN A 204 -13.53 2.91 -16.08
N VAL A 205 -14.72 3.31 -15.63
CA VAL A 205 -15.95 2.52 -15.81
C VAL A 205 -16.31 2.39 -17.30
N ALA A 206 -16.21 3.48 -18.07
CA ALA A 206 -16.43 3.42 -19.52
C ALA A 206 -15.42 2.50 -20.21
N ARG A 207 -14.14 2.59 -19.83
CA ARG A 207 -13.08 1.69 -20.32
C ARG A 207 -13.34 0.24 -19.94
N ALA A 208 -13.75 -0.02 -18.70
CA ALA A 208 -14.08 -1.36 -18.23
C ALA A 208 -15.28 -1.96 -18.97
N ALA A 209 -16.32 -1.15 -19.24
CA ALA A 209 -17.47 -1.56 -20.02
C ALA A 209 -17.09 -1.91 -21.48
N ALA A 210 -16.12 -1.17 -22.07
CA ALA A 210 -15.64 -1.40 -23.43
C ALA A 210 -14.68 -2.60 -23.56
N ALA A 211 -13.92 -2.92 -22.51
CA ALA A 211 -12.93 -4.00 -22.49
C ALA A 211 -13.54 -5.42 -22.48
N ARG A 212 -14.86 -5.54 -22.56
CA ARG A 212 -15.58 -6.80 -22.50
C ARG A 212 -15.08 -7.79 -23.57
N GLY A 213 -14.36 -8.82 -23.11
CA GLY A 213 -14.03 -9.99 -23.91
C GLY A 213 -15.15 -11.03 -23.93
N ASP A 214 -14.90 -12.13 -24.65
CA ASP A 214 -15.81 -13.28 -24.70
C ASP A 214 -16.13 -13.81 -23.30
N ARG A 215 -17.25 -14.56 -23.20
CA ARG A 215 -17.95 -14.91 -21.94
C ARG A 215 -17.11 -15.66 -20.89
N ASP A 216 -15.93 -16.13 -21.24
CA ASP A 216 -15.15 -17.07 -20.41
C ASP A 216 -14.32 -16.37 -19.32
N GLY A 217 -14.41 -15.04 -19.17
CA GLY A 217 -13.81 -14.30 -18.04
C GLY A 217 -12.29 -14.13 -18.09
N ALA A 218 -11.59 -14.81 -19.01
CA ALA A 218 -10.13 -14.67 -19.18
C ALA A 218 -9.67 -13.23 -19.44
N TRP A 219 -10.52 -12.42 -20.07
CA TRP A 219 -10.28 -11.00 -20.34
C TRP A 219 -10.08 -10.14 -19.09
N LEU A 220 -10.55 -10.61 -17.91
CA LEU A 220 -10.35 -9.92 -16.64
C LEU A 220 -8.86 -9.84 -16.24
N PHE A 221 -8.00 -10.64 -16.85
CA PHE A 221 -6.58 -10.80 -16.50
C PHE A 221 -5.64 -10.42 -17.65
N THR A 222 -6.14 -9.87 -18.75
CA THR A 222 -5.33 -9.59 -19.95
C THR A 222 -5.19 -8.10 -20.25
N GLY A 223 -4.06 -7.75 -20.87
CA GLY A 223 -3.77 -6.37 -21.27
C GLY A 223 -3.81 -5.39 -20.10
N ASP A 224 -4.38 -4.22 -20.34
CA ASP A 224 -4.48 -3.14 -19.35
C ASP A 224 -5.74 -3.23 -18.47
N TYR A 225 -6.56 -4.26 -18.63
CA TYR A 225 -7.82 -4.37 -17.87
C TYR A 225 -7.60 -4.49 -16.36
N PRO A 226 -6.63 -5.28 -15.84
CA PRO A 226 -6.37 -5.31 -14.40
C PRO A 226 -6.11 -3.94 -13.79
N ALA A 227 -5.29 -3.10 -14.44
CA ALA A 227 -5.03 -1.73 -13.97
C ALA A 227 -6.29 -0.85 -14.01
N THR A 228 -7.12 -1.00 -15.05
CA THR A 228 -8.43 -0.32 -15.14
C THR A 228 -9.33 -0.73 -13.98
N ARG A 229 -9.38 -2.04 -13.70
CA ARG A 229 -10.18 -2.63 -12.64
C ARG A 229 -9.75 -2.12 -11.26
N ASP A 230 -8.45 -2.14 -10.97
CA ASP A 230 -7.89 -1.68 -9.70
C ASP A 230 -8.23 -0.20 -9.46
N LEU A 231 -8.16 0.64 -10.49
CA LEU A 231 -8.58 2.05 -10.45
C LEU A 231 -10.07 2.22 -10.12
N VAL A 232 -10.95 1.43 -10.74
CA VAL A 232 -12.39 1.49 -10.42
C VAL A 232 -12.65 1.04 -8.98
N ILE A 233 -11.94 0.01 -8.49
CA ILE A 233 -12.09 -0.50 -7.13
C ILE A 233 -11.70 0.57 -6.11
N VAL A 234 -10.51 1.16 -6.22
CA VAL A 234 -10.06 2.18 -5.26
C VAL A 234 -10.95 3.42 -5.32
N SER A 235 -11.40 3.80 -6.52
CA SER A 235 -12.36 4.90 -6.68
C SER A 235 -13.69 4.59 -5.99
N CYS A 236 -14.26 3.39 -6.18
CA CYS A 236 -15.47 2.96 -5.48
C CYS A 236 -15.34 3.12 -3.96
N LYS A 237 -14.22 2.66 -3.38
CA LYS A 237 -13.97 2.76 -1.94
C LYS A 237 -13.92 4.22 -1.47
N LEU A 238 -13.27 5.11 -2.22
CA LEU A 238 -13.28 6.54 -1.93
C LEU A 238 -14.70 7.13 -1.96
N LEU A 239 -15.53 6.70 -2.92
CA LEU A 239 -16.93 7.17 -3.00
C LEU A 239 -17.75 6.83 -1.74
N ALA A 240 -17.32 5.87 -0.92
CA ALA A 240 -17.99 5.52 0.35
C ALA A 240 -17.96 6.64 1.39
N TRP A 241 -16.98 7.53 1.29
CA TRP A 241 -16.79 8.65 2.20
C TRP A 241 -17.66 9.85 1.83
N LEU A 242 -18.23 9.87 0.63
CA LEU A 242 -18.95 11.03 0.10
C LEU A 242 -20.47 10.93 0.34
N PRO A 243 -21.18 12.09 0.34
CA PRO A 243 -22.63 12.11 0.44
C PRO A 243 -23.31 11.27 -0.64
N ASP A 244 -24.28 10.45 -0.22
CA ASP A 244 -25.00 9.48 -1.08
C ASP A 244 -25.50 10.08 -2.41
N GLY A 245 -26.10 11.28 -2.34
CA GLY A 245 -26.66 11.96 -3.51
C GLY A 245 -25.65 12.27 -4.63
N LEU A 246 -24.35 12.26 -4.33
CA LEU A 246 -23.28 12.47 -5.31
C LEU A 246 -22.84 11.18 -6.02
N VAL A 247 -23.02 10.03 -5.36
CA VAL A 247 -22.30 8.80 -5.71
C VAL A 247 -23.19 7.61 -6.08
N ASP A 248 -24.45 7.53 -5.62
CA ASP A 248 -25.30 6.34 -5.87
C ASP A 248 -25.47 6.02 -7.37
N GLY A 249 -25.61 7.04 -8.21
CA GLY A 249 -25.68 6.85 -9.67
C GLY A 249 -24.45 6.15 -10.26
N ARG A 250 -23.26 6.51 -9.79
CA ARG A 250 -21.97 5.94 -10.20
C ARG A 250 -21.78 4.53 -9.66
N LEU A 251 -22.13 4.32 -8.39
CA LEU A 251 -22.06 3.00 -7.78
C LEU A 251 -23.01 2.01 -8.47
N ARG A 252 -24.20 2.46 -8.89
CA ARG A 252 -25.10 1.64 -9.72
C ARG A 252 -24.51 1.26 -11.07
N GLN A 253 -23.69 2.12 -11.68
CA GLN A 253 -22.97 1.78 -12.91
C GLN A 253 -21.93 0.69 -12.65
N ALA A 254 -21.14 0.78 -11.57
CA ALA A 254 -20.21 -0.27 -11.19
C ALA A 254 -20.91 -1.62 -10.93
N VAL A 255 -22.05 -1.61 -10.23
CA VAL A 255 -22.88 -2.82 -10.00
C VAL A 255 -23.44 -3.42 -11.30
N ALA A 256 -23.68 -2.59 -12.31
CA ALA A 256 -24.20 -3.02 -13.60
C ALA A 256 -23.10 -3.61 -14.53
N LEU A 257 -21.81 -3.46 -14.18
CA LEU A 257 -20.73 -4.09 -14.92
C LEU A 257 -20.82 -5.61 -14.83
N HIS A 258 -20.34 -6.28 -15.88
CA HIS A 258 -20.27 -7.75 -15.90
C HIS A 258 -19.09 -8.31 -15.11
N ASP A 259 -18.22 -7.44 -14.59
CA ASP A 259 -17.12 -7.82 -13.70
C ASP A 259 -17.65 -8.07 -12.28
N PRO A 260 -17.57 -9.31 -11.77
CA PRO A 260 -18.11 -9.64 -10.46
C PRO A 260 -17.45 -8.90 -9.30
N LEU A 261 -16.16 -8.57 -9.40
CA LEU A 261 -15.44 -7.89 -8.31
C LEU A 261 -15.79 -6.40 -8.28
N LEU A 262 -15.93 -5.76 -9.44
CA LEU A 262 -16.43 -4.37 -9.51
C LEU A 262 -17.86 -4.29 -8.98
N ALA A 263 -18.69 -5.27 -9.30
CA ALA A 263 -20.04 -5.37 -8.74
C ALA A 263 -20.03 -5.54 -7.21
N THR A 264 -19.14 -6.39 -6.67
CA THR A 264 -18.95 -6.54 -5.22
C THR A 264 -18.64 -5.22 -4.54
N TRP A 265 -17.68 -4.45 -5.03
CA TRP A 265 -17.34 -3.17 -4.40
C TRP A 265 -18.45 -2.12 -4.55
N GLY A 266 -19.15 -2.08 -5.69
CA GLY A 266 -20.34 -1.25 -5.83
C GLY A 266 -21.47 -1.65 -4.85
N ILE A 267 -21.65 -2.94 -4.56
CA ILE A 267 -22.61 -3.43 -3.55
C ILE A 267 -22.15 -3.02 -2.14
N ALA A 268 -20.89 -3.26 -1.81
CA ALA A 268 -20.30 -2.97 -0.50
C ALA A 268 -20.46 -1.49 -0.12
N VAL A 269 -20.06 -0.60 -1.03
CA VAL A 269 -20.12 0.86 -0.79
C VAL A 269 -21.56 1.34 -0.67
N ARG A 270 -22.47 0.87 -1.53
CA ARG A 270 -23.90 1.22 -1.41
C ARG A 270 -24.49 0.74 -0.09
N ARG A 271 -24.07 -0.44 0.40
CA ARG A 271 -24.49 -0.96 1.70
C ARG A 271 -24.02 -0.06 2.84
N GLN A 272 -22.77 0.37 2.81
CA GLN A 272 -22.20 1.33 3.77
C GLN A 272 -22.98 2.65 3.78
N LEU A 273 -23.43 3.13 2.63
CA LEU A 273 -24.31 4.31 2.50
C LEU A 273 -25.77 4.06 2.91
N GLY A 274 -26.09 2.91 3.51
CA GLY A 274 -27.42 2.58 4.02
C GLY A 274 -28.37 1.94 3.01
N HIS A 275 -27.96 1.73 1.77
CA HIS A 275 -28.83 1.08 0.77
C HIS A 275 -28.89 -0.42 0.95
N ARG A 276 -30.04 -1.02 0.63
CA ARG A 276 -30.18 -2.47 0.57
C ARG A 276 -29.54 -3.04 -0.70
N PRO A 277 -28.64 -4.04 -0.61
CA PRO A 277 -28.12 -4.73 -1.79
C PRO A 277 -29.23 -5.33 -2.65
N ASP A 278 -29.07 -5.25 -3.97
CA ASP A 278 -29.92 -5.99 -4.91
C ASP A 278 -29.58 -7.48 -4.85
N ALA A 279 -30.56 -8.30 -4.48
CA ALA A 279 -30.39 -9.76 -4.36
C ALA A 279 -29.92 -10.40 -5.67
N ALA A 280 -30.37 -9.90 -6.83
CA ALA A 280 -29.93 -10.44 -8.11
C ALA A 280 -28.45 -10.11 -8.40
N ALA A 281 -28.00 -8.90 -8.07
CA ALA A 281 -26.60 -8.52 -8.16
C ALA A 281 -25.71 -9.33 -7.20
N VAL A 282 -26.13 -9.47 -5.94
CA VAL A 282 -25.43 -10.30 -4.93
C VAL A 282 -25.31 -11.74 -5.42
N ALA A 283 -26.40 -12.35 -5.91
CA ALA A 283 -26.37 -13.73 -6.40
C ALA A 283 -25.42 -13.91 -7.59
N ARG A 284 -25.34 -12.95 -8.52
CA ARG A 284 -24.39 -13.02 -9.63
C ARG A 284 -22.93 -12.92 -9.15
N ALA A 285 -22.64 -11.96 -8.28
CA ALA A 285 -21.28 -11.77 -7.77
C ALA A 285 -20.80 -12.97 -6.93
N ALA A 286 -21.70 -13.57 -6.13
CA ALA A 286 -21.41 -14.74 -5.30
C ALA A 286 -21.02 -16.00 -6.09
N LEU A 287 -21.43 -16.10 -7.36
CA LEU A 287 -21.04 -17.24 -8.21
C LEU A 287 -19.57 -17.17 -8.65
N SER A 288 -18.97 -15.99 -8.70
CA SER A 288 -17.58 -15.81 -9.12
C SER A 288 -16.59 -16.23 -8.04
N LEU A 289 -15.62 -17.09 -8.39
CA LEU A 289 -14.50 -17.43 -7.52
C LEU A 289 -13.66 -16.22 -7.13
N ASP A 290 -13.61 -15.21 -7.99
CA ASP A 290 -12.81 -14.00 -7.77
C ASP A 290 -13.44 -13.02 -6.77
N ALA A 291 -14.77 -13.03 -6.66
CA ALA A 291 -15.50 -12.01 -5.94
C ALA A 291 -16.20 -12.52 -4.67
N ARG A 292 -16.47 -13.84 -4.58
CA ARG A 292 -17.32 -14.43 -3.54
C ARG A 292 -16.83 -14.17 -2.11
N SER A 293 -15.54 -14.35 -1.82
CA SER A 293 -14.99 -14.09 -0.48
C SER A 293 -15.09 -12.61 -0.09
N ASN A 294 -14.66 -11.70 -0.98
CA ASN A 294 -14.81 -10.26 -0.75
C ASN A 294 -16.28 -9.85 -0.57
N LEU A 295 -17.19 -10.44 -1.35
CA LEU A 295 -18.62 -10.18 -1.23
C LEU A 295 -19.16 -10.62 0.12
N TYR A 296 -18.80 -11.84 0.56
CA TYR A 296 -19.21 -12.36 1.86
C TYR A 296 -18.79 -11.43 3.00
N ALA A 297 -17.52 -11.01 3.00
CA ALA A 297 -16.98 -10.06 3.98
C ALA A 297 -17.74 -8.72 3.96
N SER A 298 -18.04 -8.20 2.77
CA SER A 298 -18.70 -6.90 2.63
C SER A 298 -20.19 -6.87 3.00
N LEU A 299 -20.84 -8.04 3.04
CA LEU A 299 -22.28 -8.16 3.32
C LEU A 299 -22.60 -8.29 4.82
N GLY A 300 -21.59 -8.50 5.67
CA GLY A 300 -21.75 -8.52 7.11
C GLY A 300 -20.42 -8.72 7.83
N GLY A 301 -20.30 -8.09 8.99
CA GLY A 301 -19.22 -8.25 9.96
C GLY A 301 -19.72 -7.88 11.36
N ASP A 302 -18.88 -8.09 12.37
CA ASP A 302 -19.26 -7.83 13.76
C ASP A 302 -19.46 -6.33 14.06
N ASP A 303 -18.78 -5.47 13.29
CA ASP A 303 -18.85 -4.01 13.42
C ASP A 303 -20.00 -3.34 12.63
N ASP A 304 -20.80 -4.11 11.90
CA ASP A 304 -21.83 -3.59 10.99
C ASP A 304 -23.17 -3.20 11.67
N GLY A 305 -23.15 -2.88 12.97
CA GLY A 305 -24.34 -2.44 13.71
C GLY A 305 -25.52 -3.44 13.67
N GLY A 306 -25.22 -4.73 13.53
CA GLY A 306 -26.21 -5.82 13.45
C GLY A 306 -26.83 -6.05 12.07
N ARG A 307 -26.35 -5.37 11.02
CA ARG A 307 -26.83 -5.57 9.65
C ARG A 307 -26.11 -6.73 8.97
N ASP A 308 -26.77 -7.87 8.84
CA ASP A 308 -26.23 -9.01 8.08
C ASP A 308 -27.04 -9.30 6.80
N ASP A 309 -26.47 -8.95 5.66
CA ASP A 309 -27.03 -9.19 4.32
C ASP A 309 -26.47 -10.48 3.68
N ARG A 310 -25.64 -11.28 4.38
CA ARG A 310 -25.05 -12.53 3.85
C ARG A 310 -26.12 -13.56 3.43
N ALA A 311 -27.33 -13.45 3.97
CA ALA A 311 -28.46 -14.28 3.56
C ALA A 311 -28.92 -14.07 2.11
N LEU A 312 -28.53 -12.96 1.47
CA LEU A 312 -28.79 -12.69 0.05
C LEU A 312 -27.93 -13.55 -0.88
N MET A 313 -26.80 -14.09 -0.38
CA MET A 313 -25.99 -15.03 -1.15
C MET A 313 -26.69 -16.38 -1.27
N PRO A 314 -26.61 -17.04 -2.44
CA PRO A 314 -27.05 -18.42 -2.58
C PRO A 314 -26.42 -19.32 -1.52
N ALA A 315 -27.20 -20.22 -0.92
CA ALA A 315 -26.73 -21.09 0.16
C ALA A 315 -25.48 -21.90 -0.24
N ALA A 316 -25.42 -22.37 -1.49
CA ALA A 316 -24.28 -23.13 -2.03
C ALA A 316 -22.99 -22.31 -2.14
N THR A 317 -23.06 -20.97 -2.18
CA THR A 317 -21.89 -20.09 -2.27
C THR A 317 -21.48 -19.48 -0.93
N ARG A 318 -22.20 -19.83 0.15
CA ARG A 318 -21.99 -19.32 1.52
C ARG A 318 -21.42 -20.39 2.47
N THR A 319 -21.01 -21.55 1.95
CA THR A 319 -20.35 -22.58 2.77
C THR A 319 -18.89 -22.22 2.99
N GLN A 320 -18.28 -22.72 4.09
CA GLN A 320 -16.85 -22.52 4.33
C GLN A 320 -16.01 -23.02 3.15
N GLU A 321 -16.31 -24.21 2.61
CA GLU A 321 -15.63 -24.77 1.44
C GLU A 321 -15.72 -23.85 0.20
N ALA A 322 -16.89 -23.24 -0.06
CA ALA A 322 -17.06 -22.33 -1.19
C ALA A 322 -16.29 -21.01 -1.01
N LEU A 323 -16.19 -20.50 0.22
CA LEU A 323 -15.39 -19.32 0.55
C LEU A 323 -13.89 -19.62 0.45
N ALA A 324 -13.45 -20.77 0.98
CA ALA A 324 -12.08 -21.26 0.89
C ALA A 324 -11.63 -21.44 -0.58
N ALA A 325 -12.49 -22.01 -1.43
CA ALA A 325 -12.21 -22.11 -2.86
C ALA A 325 -12.05 -20.73 -3.54
N SER A 326 -12.83 -19.73 -3.12
CA SER A 326 -12.71 -18.36 -3.63
C SER A 326 -11.41 -17.68 -3.16
N LEU A 327 -11.01 -17.88 -1.90
CA LEU A 327 -9.74 -17.39 -1.38
C LEU A 327 -8.55 -18.01 -2.11
N LEU A 328 -8.51 -19.33 -2.27
CA LEU A 328 -7.45 -20.00 -3.03
C LEU A 328 -7.39 -19.53 -4.48
N ALA A 329 -8.54 -19.43 -5.16
CA ALA A 329 -8.58 -18.96 -6.54
C ALA A 329 -8.00 -17.54 -6.69
N ARG A 330 -8.28 -16.64 -5.75
CA ARG A 330 -7.71 -15.29 -5.73
C ARG A 330 -6.22 -15.28 -5.44
N TYR A 331 -5.76 -16.11 -4.49
CA TYR A 331 -4.34 -16.29 -4.20
C TYR A 331 -3.59 -16.70 -5.49
N VAL A 332 -4.07 -17.76 -6.14
CA VAL A 332 -3.51 -18.27 -7.40
C VAL A 332 -3.54 -17.24 -8.53
N ALA A 333 -4.55 -16.35 -8.55
CA ALA A 333 -4.65 -15.29 -9.52
C ALA A 333 -3.68 -14.12 -9.29
N TYR A 334 -2.97 -14.07 -8.16
CA TYR A 334 -1.98 -13.06 -7.89
C TYR A 334 -0.79 -13.18 -8.87
N ARG A 335 -0.15 -12.05 -9.21
CA ARG A 335 0.85 -12.01 -10.30
C ARG A 335 2.10 -12.86 -10.05
N THR A 336 2.45 -13.07 -8.79
CA THR A 336 3.62 -13.90 -8.42
C THR A 336 3.33 -15.40 -8.53
N ASP A 337 2.06 -15.79 -8.65
CA ASP A 337 1.62 -17.17 -8.88
C ASP A 337 1.31 -17.36 -10.37
N ALA A 338 0.04 -17.60 -10.73
CA ALA A 338 -0.36 -17.86 -12.11
C ALA A 338 -0.84 -16.61 -12.84
N GLY A 339 -1.13 -15.51 -12.13
CA GLY A 339 -1.64 -14.26 -12.71
C GLY A 339 -3.03 -14.37 -13.35
N ARG A 340 -3.77 -15.45 -13.10
CA ARG A 340 -5.13 -15.71 -13.60
C ARG A 340 -5.89 -16.69 -12.71
N LEU A 341 -7.22 -16.66 -12.77
CA LEU A 341 -8.06 -17.65 -12.08
C LEU A 341 -7.90 -19.06 -12.71
N PRO A 342 -8.07 -20.12 -11.89
CA PRO A 342 -8.23 -21.47 -12.42
C PRO A 342 -9.56 -21.63 -13.17
N ASP A 343 -9.57 -22.45 -14.22
CA ASP A 343 -10.79 -22.77 -14.99
C ASP A 343 -11.66 -23.81 -14.27
N ALA A 344 -11.05 -24.62 -13.42
CA ALA A 344 -11.74 -25.55 -12.54
C ALA A 344 -11.03 -25.63 -11.19
N ILE A 345 -11.82 -25.76 -10.13
CA ILE A 345 -11.38 -25.98 -8.75
C ILE A 345 -12.33 -26.98 -8.09
N GLU A 346 -11.77 -28.00 -7.43
CA GLU A 346 -12.53 -29.08 -6.81
C GLU A 346 -11.96 -29.43 -5.43
N PRO A 347 -12.81 -29.67 -4.42
CA PRO A 347 -12.35 -30.06 -3.10
C PRO A 347 -11.71 -31.46 -3.13
N LEU A 348 -10.62 -31.62 -2.41
CA LEU A 348 -9.93 -32.90 -2.21
C LEU A 348 -10.07 -33.42 -0.78
N ALA A 349 -9.86 -32.56 0.21
CA ALA A 349 -9.91 -32.93 1.62
C ALA A 349 -10.12 -31.72 2.53
N ARG A 350 -10.44 -31.99 3.79
CA ARG A 350 -10.39 -31.06 4.91
C ARG A 350 -9.40 -31.63 5.93
N VAL A 351 -8.38 -30.86 6.28
CA VAL A 351 -7.38 -31.21 7.30
C VAL A 351 -7.75 -30.48 8.57
N GLU A 352 -7.98 -31.23 9.64
CA GLU A 352 -8.44 -30.70 10.92
C GLU A 352 -7.29 -30.73 11.93
N VAL A 353 -7.08 -29.61 12.63
CA VAL A 353 -6.07 -29.49 13.69
C VAL A 353 -6.74 -28.96 14.95
N ASP A 354 -6.77 -29.78 16.00
CA ASP A 354 -7.21 -29.36 17.33
C ASP A 354 -6.09 -28.55 18.01
N VAL A 355 -6.32 -27.25 18.18
CA VAL A 355 -5.39 -26.33 18.86
C VAL A 355 -5.68 -26.23 20.36
N GLY A 356 -6.72 -26.91 20.84
CA GLY A 356 -7.17 -26.89 22.22
C GLY A 356 -8.05 -25.66 22.56
N PRO A 357 -8.65 -25.64 23.75
CA PRO A 357 -9.42 -24.48 24.23
C PRO A 357 -8.54 -23.22 24.34
N PRO A 358 -9.10 -22.01 24.12
CA PRO A 358 -10.53 -21.75 23.85
C PRO A 358 -10.96 -21.96 22.39
N ASP A 359 -10.00 -22.03 21.46
CA ASP A 359 -10.27 -21.91 20.01
C ASP A 359 -10.78 -23.23 19.38
N GLY A 360 -10.36 -24.37 19.92
CA GLY A 360 -10.86 -25.68 19.48
C GLY A 360 -10.21 -26.14 18.16
N VAL A 361 -11.00 -26.31 17.10
CA VAL A 361 -10.53 -26.92 15.85
C VAL A 361 -10.32 -25.87 14.75
N LEU A 362 -9.15 -25.95 14.12
CA LEU A 362 -8.81 -25.26 12.89
C LEU A 362 -8.96 -26.18 11.69
N ASP A 363 -9.45 -25.62 10.59
CA ASP A 363 -9.72 -26.35 9.35
C ASP A 363 -8.99 -25.78 8.15
N THR A 364 -8.23 -26.62 7.47
CA THR A 364 -7.59 -26.30 6.20
C THR A 364 -8.27 -27.09 5.08
N PHE A 365 -8.81 -26.38 4.10
CA PHE A 365 -9.46 -26.98 2.93
C PHE A 365 -8.45 -27.16 1.80
N VAL A 366 -8.31 -28.38 1.33
CA VAL A 366 -7.37 -28.75 0.26
C VAL A 366 -8.16 -28.92 -1.03
N PHE A 367 -7.67 -28.31 -2.10
CA PHE A 367 -8.29 -28.32 -3.40
C PHE A 367 -7.32 -28.83 -4.46
N ARG A 368 -7.89 -29.34 -5.55
CA ARG A 368 -7.22 -29.38 -6.84
C ARG A 368 -7.77 -28.30 -7.75
N PHE A 369 -6.92 -27.68 -8.54
CA PHE A 369 -7.33 -26.73 -9.56
C PHE A 369 -6.53 -26.93 -10.84
N ARG A 370 -7.00 -26.42 -11.98
CA ARG A 370 -6.26 -26.50 -13.25
C ARG A 370 -6.50 -25.29 -14.13
N PHE A 371 -5.58 -25.11 -15.07
CA PHE A 371 -5.67 -24.10 -16.12
C PHE A 371 -5.85 -24.78 -17.47
N ALA A 372 -6.94 -24.46 -18.18
CA ALA A 372 -7.36 -25.09 -19.42
C ALA A 372 -7.30 -26.64 -19.31
N ASP A 373 -6.72 -27.30 -20.31
CA ASP A 373 -6.49 -28.75 -20.33
C ASP A 373 -5.15 -29.16 -19.67
N GLY A 374 -4.58 -28.30 -18.83
CA GLY A 374 -3.33 -28.55 -18.09
C GLY A 374 -3.48 -29.58 -16.94
N PRO A 375 -2.37 -29.88 -16.23
CA PRO A 375 -2.41 -30.79 -15.10
C PRO A 375 -3.25 -30.20 -13.95
N TRP A 376 -3.82 -31.10 -13.14
CA TRP A 376 -4.37 -30.71 -11.85
C TRP A 376 -3.24 -30.37 -10.89
N LEU A 377 -3.31 -29.19 -10.29
CA LEU A 377 -2.39 -28.67 -9.29
C LEU A 377 -3.04 -28.65 -7.92
N GLY A 378 -2.25 -28.80 -6.86
CA GLY A 378 -2.71 -28.78 -5.47
C GLY A 378 -2.59 -27.39 -4.83
N GLY A 379 -3.53 -27.04 -3.96
CA GLY A 379 -3.45 -25.86 -3.10
C GLY A 379 -4.33 -26.00 -1.87
N ALA A 380 -4.14 -25.12 -0.90
CA ALA A 380 -4.86 -25.12 0.36
C ALA A 380 -5.34 -23.72 0.72
N ALA A 381 -6.49 -23.64 1.38
CA ALA A 381 -7.02 -22.41 1.98
C ALA A 381 -7.38 -22.64 3.45
N GLY A 382 -7.10 -21.65 4.29
CA GLY A 382 -7.20 -21.74 5.75
C GLY A 382 -5.84 -21.55 6.42
N PRO A 383 -5.68 -21.81 7.72
CA PRO A 383 -6.69 -22.42 8.59
C PRO A 383 -7.89 -21.50 8.78
N PHE A 384 -9.06 -22.09 8.98
CA PHE A 384 -10.27 -21.40 9.41
C PHE A 384 -10.68 -21.91 10.78
N LEU A 385 -11.10 -21.00 11.66
CA LEU A 385 -11.62 -21.38 12.96
C LEU A 385 -13.02 -21.99 12.80
N ARG A 386 -13.19 -23.27 13.17
CA ARG A 386 -14.46 -24.00 12.96
C ARG A 386 -15.66 -23.33 13.63
N SER A 387 -15.44 -22.75 14.81
CA SER A 387 -16.48 -22.06 15.57
C SER A 387 -16.94 -20.74 14.91
N ALA A 388 -16.15 -20.18 13.99
CA ALA A 388 -16.45 -18.98 13.24
C ALA A 388 -17.01 -19.25 11.83
N GLU A 389 -17.20 -20.52 11.44
CA GLU A 389 -17.71 -20.84 10.10
C GLU A 389 -19.17 -20.36 9.91
N PRO A 390 -19.51 -19.74 8.75
CA PRO A 390 -18.62 -19.42 7.64
C PRO A 390 -17.85 -18.11 7.88
N THR A 391 -16.56 -18.10 7.54
CA THR A 391 -15.67 -16.93 7.63
C THR A 391 -14.71 -16.84 6.44
N VAL A 392 -14.18 -15.64 6.20
CA VAL A 392 -13.10 -15.38 5.24
C VAL A 392 -11.74 -15.19 5.90
N GLN A 393 -11.68 -15.22 7.24
CA GLN A 393 -10.44 -15.11 8.00
C GLN A 393 -9.69 -16.44 7.92
N ASP A 394 -8.65 -16.49 7.09
CA ASP A 394 -7.83 -17.67 6.80
C ASP A 394 -6.49 -17.68 7.55
N PHE A 395 -6.26 -16.67 8.40
CA PHE A 395 -5.07 -16.50 9.23
C PHE A 395 -3.74 -16.71 8.51
N GLY A 396 -3.68 -16.29 7.24
CA GLY A 396 -2.46 -16.27 6.44
C GLY A 396 -1.88 -17.65 6.09
N GLY A 397 -2.71 -18.71 6.06
CA GLY A 397 -2.27 -20.05 5.65
C GLY A 397 -2.77 -20.48 4.26
N THR A 398 -3.45 -19.61 3.50
CA THR A 398 -3.83 -19.93 2.11
C THR A 398 -2.60 -19.89 1.22
N PHE A 399 -2.35 -20.95 0.47
CA PHE A 399 -1.22 -21.04 -0.47
C PHE A 399 -1.47 -22.03 -1.61
N SER A 400 -0.58 -21.98 -2.61
CA SER A 400 -0.52 -22.92 -3.71
C SER A 400 0.94 -23.24 -4.02
N ASP A 401 1.30 -24.52 -4.05
CA ASP A 401 2.66 -24.95 -4.44
C ASP A 401 2.82 -25.05 -5.97
N LEU A 402 1.72 -24.90 -6.73
CA LEU A 402 1.66 -25.10 -8.19
C LEU A 402 2.22 -26.47 -8.64
N GLU A 403 2.28 -27.45 -7.72
CA GLU A 403 2.72 -28.81 -7.98
C GLU A 403 1.55 -29.70 -8.44
N PRO A 404 1.80 -30.68 -9.33
CA PRO A 404 0.78 -31.63 -9.73
C PRO A 404 0.20 -32.44 -8.56
N VAL A 405 -1.12 -32.62 -8.57
CA VAL A 405 -1.82 -33.48 -7.61
C VAL A 405 -1.31 -34.91 -7.75
N GLY A 406 -0.91 -35.51 -6.63
CA GLY A 406 -0.27 -36.84 -6.58
C GLY A 406 1.22 -36.80 -6.31
N ALA A 407 1.88 -35.64 -6.40
CA ALA A 407 3.23 -35.43 -5.86
C ALA A 407 3.22 -35.49 -4.31
N ARG A 408 2.11 -35.06 -3.71
CA ARG A 408 1.84 -35.04 -2.27
C ARG A 408 0.41 -35.54 -2.00
N THR A 409 0.20 -36.13 -0.84
CA THR A 409 -1.12 -36.45 -0.29
C THR A 409 -1.86 -35.17 0.11
N ALA A 410 -3.19 -35.22 0.19
CA ALA A 410 -3.96 -34.07 0.64
C ALA A 410 -3.58 -33.63 2.07
N ALA A 411 -3.23 -34.59 2.94
CA ALA A 411 -2.70 -34.29 4.27
C ALA A 411 -1.37 -33.53 4.18
N GLU A 412 -0.46 -33.92 3.28
CA GLU A 412 0.79 -33.19 3.08
C GLU A 412 0.57 -31.80 2.47
N ILE A 413 -0.36 -31.64 1.52
CA ILE A 413 -0.70 -30.31 0.96
C ILE A 413 -1.34 -29.41 2.02
N GLY A 414 -2.26 -29.93 2.84
CA GLY A 414 -2.93 -29.14 3.87
C GLY A 414 -2.14 -28.99 5.17
N ALA A 415 -1.09 -29.81 5.38
CA ALA A 415 -0.22 -29.71 6.54
C ALA A 415 0.84 -28.64 6.30
N THR A 416 0.61 -27.46 6.85
CA THR A 416 1.73 -26.65 7.32
C THR A 416 2.22 -27.35 8.58
N ALA A 417 3.34 -28.07 8.50
CA ALA A 417 4.08 -28.42 9.71
C ALA A 417 4.18 -27.12 10.53
N ASP A 418 3.77 -27.17 11.80
CA ASP A 418 3.73 -26.02 12.72
C ASP A 418 2.43 -25.17 12.71
N LEU A 419 1.33 -25.60 12.07
CA LEU A 419 0.05 -24.84 12.12
C LEU A 419 -0.42 -24.49 13.53
N ALA A 420 -0.44 -25.48 14.44
CA ALA A 420 -0.85 -25.27 15.82
C ALA A 420 0.13 -24.40 16.60
N GLU A 421 1.41 -24.42 16.26
CA GLU A 421 2.43 -23.56 16.88
C GLU A 421 2.31 -22.12 16.37
N ARG A 422 2.20 -21.92 15.05
CA ARG A 422 1.91 -20.63 14.43
C ARG A 422 0.62 -20.01 14.97
N TRP A 423 -0.43 -20.80 15.17
CA TRP A 423 -1.68 -20.33 15.77
C TRP A 423 -1.48 -19.82 17.19
N ARG A 424 -0.75 -20.57 18.03
CA ARG A 424 -0.46 -20.15 19.40
C ARG A 424 0.41 -18.90 19.44
N ALA A 425 1.37 -18.77 18.52
CA ALA A 425 2.18 -17.57 18.39
C ALA A 425 1.31 -16.36 17.98
N TYR A 426 0.46 -16.54 16.96
CA TYR A 426 -0.49 -15.51 16.53
C TYR A 426 -1.40 -15.02 17.67
N ARG A 427 -1.98 -15.93 18.45
CA ARG A 427 -2.82 -15.57 19.61
C ARG A 427 -2.04 -14.87 20.72
N ALA A 428 -0.78 -15.27 20.95
CA ALA A 428 0.06 -14.62 21.94
C ALA A 428 0.42 -13.18 21.53
N ASP A 429 0.56 -12.91 20.24
CA ASP A 429 0.79 -11.55 19.73
C ASP A 429 -0.49 -10.70 19.80
N ASP A 430 -1.65 -11.28 19.43
CA ASP A 430 -2.98 -10.63 19.49
C ASP A 430 -3.33 -10.20 20.93
N ASP A 431 -3.10 -11.07 21.91
CA ASP A 431 -3.32 -10.77 23.35
C ASP A 431 -2.38 -9.66 23.88
N ASN A 432 -1.26 -9.38 23.21
CA ASN A 432 -0.32 -8.32 23.62
C ASN A 432 -0.64 -6.95 23.02
N ASP A 433 -1.36 -6.89 21.90
CA ASP A 433 -1.67 -5.62 21.20
C ASP A 433 -2.84 -4.87 21.87
N ASP A 434 -3.74 -5.60 22.53
CA ASP A 434 -4.88 -5.04 23.29
C ASP A 434 -4.47 -4.34 24.62
N GLY A 435 -3.17 -4.28 24.95
CA GLY A 435 -2.66 -3.83 26.25
C GLY A 435 -2.12 -2.39 26.34
N ASP A 436 -1.73 -1.76 25.24
CA ASP A 436 -0.93 -0.52 25.27
C ASP A 436 -1.64 0.72 24.69
N GLY A 437 -2.88 0.59 24.19
CA GLY A 437 -3.71 1.70 23.73
C GLY A 437 -4.73 2.13 24.77
N ASP A 438 -4.30 2.94 25.75
CA ASP A 438 -5.11 3.91 26.55
C ASP A 438 -4.47 4.12 27.94
N GLY A 439 -3.21 4.56 27.94
CA GLY A 439 -2.55 5.13 29.11
C GLY A 439 -2.49 6.64 28.98
N ASP A 440 -3.64 7.32 29.04
CA ASP A 440 -3.72 8.76 29.26
C ASP A 440 -2.87 9.14 30.49
N GLY A 441 -1.67 9.63 30.21
CA GLY A 441 -0.77 10.24 31.17
C GLY A 441 -1.27 11.62 31.58
N ASP A 442 -2.49 11.71 32.12
CA ASP A 442 -2.95 12.87 32.89
C ASP A 442 -2.30 12.82 34.28
N GLY A 443 -1.00 13.16 34.29
CA GLY A 443 -0.28 13.54 35.49
C GLY A 443 -0.67 14.95 35.91
N ASP A 444 -1.87 15.08 36.49
CA ASP A 444 -2.30 16.21 37.31
C ASP A 444 -1.32 16.37 38.49
N ALA A 445 -0.54 17.44 38.47
CA ALA A 445 0.22 17.93 39.61
C ALA A 445 -0.08 19.41 39.82
N GLY A 446 -1.26 19.66 40.36
CA GLY A 446 -1.66 20.93 40.98
C GLY A 446 -0.72 21.36 42.11
N ALA A 447 -0.56 22.68 42.21
CA ALA A 447 0.28 23.40 43.16
C ALA A 447 -0.44 23.76 44.48
N ALA A 448 0.40 24.11 45.48
CA ALA A 448 0.16 24.92 46.70
C ALA A 448 -0.51 24.20 47.89
N ASP A 449 -0.22 24.46 49.16
CA ASP A 449 0.62 25.44 49.88
C ASP A 449 0.74 24.92 51.34
N ASP A 450 1.81 25.26 52.07
CA ASP A 450 1.76 25.80 53.44
C ASP A 450 3.14 25.75 54.12
N ALA A 451 3.61 26.94 54.47
CA ALA A 451 4.76 27.22 55.33
C ALA A 451 4.43 26.91 56.82
N PRO A 452 5.39 26.95 57.76
CA PRO A 452 6.21 28.12 58.07
C PRO A 452 7.73 27.96 57.94
#